data_AF-A0A3B0STL7-F1
#
_entry.id   AF-A0A3B0STL7-F1
#
_cell.length_a   1.000
_cell.length_b   1.000
_cell.length_c   1.000
_cell.angle_alpha   90.00
_cell.angle_beta   90.00
_cell.angle_gamma   90.00
#
_symmetry.space_group_name_H-M   'P 1'
#
loop_
_entity.id
_entity.type
_entity.pdbx_description
1 polymer ?
#
loop_
_entity_poly.entity_id
_entity_poly.type
_entity_poly.pdbx_seq_one_letter_code
_entity_poly.pdbx_strand_id
1 'polypeptide(L)'
;MTHTQPTGTYEIHPWTSPFDSRRNGEIRVFIPAPLKGPFAASNIEGLIALEQRLADVNTDPNLARVGPILTRSEGIASSRIEGLAMSTRRIYEAHHRPEDVEDHSARQIVGNMDIMTDVLRRTDTRLTHDDLHRWHRAVMEPEHRSPHTIGAYRTVQNWIGGRADSPIGAKFVPPPPDLIPDLMDDVLRFANERTLSPIIQAAIVHAQFETIHPYTDGNGRIGRALIYRILTTRGAIRTTAPPISPVIVRDRHPYIAGLTAYRDGQPSTWIDTFVRILDGGCAYSLLLAAALTDLAQSWRERASDIKRSAVDHTIVTALFDHPILDTRLVADQFAVSTVAARDALERLTQRGIIVERPLRKGRRGRPSRVFEASELFDLLDEDPQTLAARTQQHE
;
A
#
# COMPACT_ATOMS: atom_id res chain seq x y z
N MET A 1 -30.38 15.86 -7.22
CA MET A 1 -29.86 16.19 -8.56
C MET A 1 -28.35 16.01 -8.52
N THR A 2 -27.80 15.05 -9.26
CA THR A 2 -26.34 14.89 -9.39
C THR A 2 -25.82 16.08 -10.18
N HIS A 3 -25.23 17.06 -9.49
CA HIS A 3 -24.52 18.14 -10.16
C HIS A 3 -23.29 17.54 -10.85
N THR A 4 -23.33 17.44 -12.17
CA THR A 4 -22.15 17.08 -12.96
C THR A 4 -21.16 18.24 -12.90
N GLN A 5 -20.00 18.02 -12.30
CA GLN A 5 -18.89 18.96 -12.32
C GLN A 5 -17.88 18.44 -13.33
N PRO A 6 -17.59 19.17 -14.42
CA PRO A 6 -16.63 18.68 -15.40
C PRO A 6 -15.25 18.52 -14.75
N THR A 7 -14.78 17.29 -14.67
CA THR A 7 -13.46 16.90 -14.16
C THR A 7 -12.41 16.84 -15.28
N GLY A 8 -12.84 17.05 -16.53
CA GLY A 8 -12.00 17.10 -17.72
C GLY A 8 -12.83 16.96 -18.99
N THR A 9 -12.14 16.88 -20.11
CA THR A 9 -12.72 16.72 -21.45
C THR A 9 -11.95 15.68 -22.25
N TYR A 10 -12.64 15.00 -23.16
CA TYR A 10 -11.98 14.14 -24.13
C TYR A 10 -11.64 14.93 -25.40
N GLU A 11 -10.43 14.76 -25.89
CA GLU A 11 -9.94 15.36 -27.12
C GLU A 11 -9.40 14.27 -28.06
N ILE A 12 -9.43 14.55 -29.37
CA ILE A 12 -8.84 13.67 -30.38
C ILE A 12 -7.47 14.21 -30.74
N HIS A 13 -6.43 13.40 -30.54
CA HIS A 13 -5.05 13.75 -30.83
C HIS A 13 -4.46 12.78 -31.85
N PRO A 14 -3.60 13.24 -32.77
CA PRO A 14 -2.84 12.34 -33.63
C PRO A 14 -1.80 11.57 -32.79
N TRP A 15 -1.66 10.28 -33.04
CA TRP A 15 -0.66 9.43 -32.42
C TRP A 15 0.24 8.80 -33.46
N THR A 16 1.55 8.91 -33.22
CA THR A 16 2.59 8.29 -34.04
C THR A 16 3.17 7.09 -33.31
N SER A 17 3.14 5.92 -33.96
CA SER A 17 3.73 4.72 -33.37
C SER A 17 5.26 4.83 -33.35
N PRO A 18 5.91 4.50 -32.22
CA PRO A 18 7.37 4.42 -32.18
C PRO A 18 7.93 3.17 -32.88
N PHE A 19 7.07 2.24 -33.31
CA PHE A 19 7.48 0.94 -33.88
C PHE A 19 7.21 0.83 -35.39
N ASP A 20 6.04 1.28 -35.86
CA ASP A 20 5.63 1.11 -37.27
C ASP A 20 4.65 2.21 -37.68
N SER A 21 5.03 3.05 -38.65
CA SER A 21 4.24 4.20 -39.11
C SER A 21 2.87 3.81 -39.67
N ARG A 22 2.68 2.57 -40.12
CA ARG A 22 1.37 2.04 -40.56
C ARG A 22 0.37 1.90 -39.41
N ARG A 23 0.83 2.03 -38.17
CA ARG A 23 0.03 1.96 -36.95
C ARG A 23 -0.29 3.34 -36.38
N ASN A 24 0.06 4.41 -37.09
CA ASN A 24 -0.37 5.76 -36.75
C ASN A 24 -1.90 5.86 -36.81
N GLY A 25 -2.47 6.77 -36.02
CA GLY A 25 -3.90 6.97 -36.02
C GLY A 25 -4.32 8.05 -35.02
N GLU A 26 -5.63 8.18 -34.84
CA GLU A 26 -6.20 9.10 -33.87
C GLU A 26 -6.45 8.38 -32.54
N ILE A 27 -6.15 9.06 -31.45
CA ILE A 27 -6.39 8.58 -30.09
C ILE A 27 -7.30 9.55 -29.35
N ARG A 28 -8.19 9.01 -28.53
CA ARG A 28 -9.08 9.79 -27.67
C ARG A 28 -8.42 9.97 -26.31
N VAL A 29 -7.79 11.11 -26.08
CA VAL A 29 -7.10 11.46 -24.83
C VAL A 29 -8.06 12.17 -23.87
N PHE A 30 -7.84 12.00 -22.58
CA PHE A 30 -8.55 12.76 -21.55
C PHE A 30 -7.67 13.90 -21.03
N ILE A 31 -8.17 15.13 -21.07
CA ILE A 31 -7.51 16.32 -20.54
C ILE A 31 -8.20 16.70 -19.22
N PRO A 32 -7.56 16.50 -18.06
CA PRO A 32 -8.15 16.83 -16.77
C PRO A 32 -8.38 18.33 -16.62
N ALA A 33 -9.52 18.70 -16.02
CA ALA A 33 -9.78 20.06 -15.62
C ALA A 33 -8.94 20.41 -14.37
N PRO A 34 -8.60 21.68 -14.16
CA PRO A 34 -8.01 22.13 -12.90
C PRO A 34 -8.90 21.79 -11.70
N LEU A 35 -8.29 21.45 -10.57
CA LEU A 35 -8.95 21.15 -9.31
C LEU A 35 -9.54 22.42 -8.69
N LYS A 36 -10.70 22.83 -9.20
CA LYS A 36 -11.48 23.98 -8.75
C LYS A 36 -12.93 23.57 -8.58
N GLY A 37 -13.41 23.52 -7.35
CA GLY A 37 -14.83 23.34 -7.08
C GLY A 37 -15.17 23.54 -5.62
N PRO A 38 -16.47 23.56 -5.29
CA PRO A 38 -16.91 22.81 -4.15
C PRO A 38 -16.89 21.31 -4.51
N PHE A 39 -16.07 20.51 -3.83
CA PHE A 39 -16.16 19.04 -3.86
C PHE A 39 -16.91 18.57 -2.62
N ALA A 40 -17.94 17.74 -2.78
CA ALA A 40 -18.79 17.27 -1.70
C ALA A 40 -19.20 15.80 -1.89
N ALA A 41 -19.34 15.08 -0.77
CA ALA A 41 -19.98 13.78 -0.72
C ALA A 41 -21.49 13.93 -0.95
N SER A 42 -22.12 12.96 -1.60
CA SER A 42 -23.59 12.92 -1.67
C SER A 42 -24.15 12.30 -0.39
N ASN A 43 -23.42 11.37 0.21
CA ASN A 43 -23.76 10.71 1.46
C ASN A 43 -23.01 11.34 2.65
N ILE A 44 -23.56 12.42 3.20
CA ILE A 44 -22.97 13.15 4.34
C ILE A 44 -22.94 12.28 5.60
N GLU A 45 -23.99 11.50 5.85
CA GLU A 45 -24.06 10.61 7.03
C GLU A 45 -22.94 9.57 7.01
N GLY A 46 -22.68 8.97 5.84
CA GLY A 46 -21.57 8.03 5.66
C GLY A 46 -20.20 8.67 5.88
N LEU A 47 -20.00 9.92 5.46
CA LEU A 47 -18.77 10.66 5.71
C LEU A 47 -18.56 10.92 7.21
N ILE A 48 -19.60 11.38 7.92
CA ILE A 48 -19.53 11.64 9.36
C ILE A 48 -19.25 10.35 10.14
N ALA A 49 -19.94 9.26 9.80
CA ALA A 49 -19.71 7.96 10.42
C ALA A 49 -18.26 7.47 10.22
N LEU A 50 -17.69 7.70 9.04
CA LEU A 50 -16.29 7.38 8.76
C LEU A 50 -15.33 8.26 9.58
N GLU A 51 -15.59 9.56 9.72
CA GLU A 51 -14.78 10.46 10.55
C GLU A 51 -14.75 9.98 12.01
N GLN A 52 -15.89 9.54 12.55
CA GLN A 52 -15.97 8.95 13.89
C GLN A 52 -15.18 7.64 13.97
N ARG A 53 -15.35 6.72 13.01
CA ARG A 53 -14.63 5.44 13.01
C ARG A 53 -13.11 5.62 12.89
N LEU A 54 -12.65 6.60 12.13
CA LEU A 54 -11.23 6.96 12.07
C LEU A 54 -10.71 7.50 13.40
N ALA A 55 -11.53 8.26 14.13
CA ALA A 55 -11.18 8.70 15.49
C ALA A 55 -11.03 7.51 16.44
N ASP A 56 -11.95 6.53 16.38
CA ASP A 56 -11.86 5.30 17.18
C ASP A 56 -10.58 4.52 16.85
N VAL A 57 -10.31 4.27 15.56
CA VAL A 57 -9.09 3.60 15.08
C VAL A 57 -7.82 4.29 15.57
N ASN A 58 -7.80 5.63 15.60
CA ASN A 58 -6.64 6.40 16.07
C ASN A 58 -6.42 6.30 17.59
N THR A 59 -7.44 5.94 18.36
CA THR A 59 -7.38 5.86 19.83
C THR A 59 -7.29 4.43 20.36
N ASP A 60 -7.50 3.43 19.51
CA ASP A 60 -7.48 2.03 19.90
C ASP A 60 -6.02 1.57 20.21
N PRO A 61 -5.73 1.18 21.46
CA PRO A 61 -4.39 0.78 21.88
C PRO A 61 -3.95 -0.58 21.33
N ASN A 62 -4.89 -1.46 20.96
CA ASN A 62 -4.57 -2.73 20.32
C ASN A 62 -4.17 -2.48 18.86
N LEU A 63 -4.90 -1.62 18.15
CA LEU A 63 -4.55 -1.21 16.79
C LEU A 63 -3.20 -0.51 16.71
N ALA A 64 -2.84 0.30 17.71
CA ALA A 64 -1.52 0.93 17.77
C ALA A 64 -0.38 -0.10 17.85
N ARG A 65 -0.58 -1.24 18.53
CA ARG A 65 0.42 -2.32 18.65
C ARG A 65 0.63 -3.08 17.34
N VAL A 66 -0.41 -3.20 16.52
CA VAL A 66 -0.36 -3.92 15.24
C VAL A 66 -0.21 -3.00 14.03
N GLY A 67 -0.09 -1.69 14.24
CA GLY A 67 0.03 -0.67 13.18
C GLY A 67 1.10 -0.97 12.11
N PRO A 68 2.31 -1.44 12.47
CA PRO A 68 3.31 -1.82 11.48
C PRO A 68 2.86 -2.97 10.57
N ILE A 69 2.16 -3.97 11.11
CA ILE A 69 1.61 -5.09 10.32
C ILE A 69 0.51 -4.60 9.37
N LEU A 70 -0.40 -3.73 9.84
CA LEU A 70 -1.45 -3.14 9.00
C LEU A 70 -0.85 -2.33 7.83
N THR A 71 0.17 -1.54 8.12
CA THR A 71 0.89 -0.74 7.12
C THR A 71 1.58 -1.62 6.07
N ARG A 72 2.19 -2.73 6.50
CA ARG A 72 2.81 -3.70 5.59
C ARG A 72 1.76 -4.43 4.75
N SER A 73 0.63 -4.83 5.34
CA SER A 73 -0.50 -5.41 4.62
C SER A 73 -1.01 -4.49 3.51
N GLU A 74 -1.09 -3.17 3.79
CA GLU A 74 -1.42 -2.17 2.76
C GLU A 74 -0.39 -2.18 1.61
N GLY A 75 0.91 -2.13 1.89
CA GLY A 75 1.96 -2.15 0.86
C GLY A 75 1.94 -3.43 -0.01
N ILE A 76 1.67 -4.57 0.60
CA ILE A 76 1.54 -5.87 -0.07
C ILE A 76 0.30 -5.89 -0.96
N ALA A 77 -0.88 -5.62 -0.39
CA ALA A 77 -2.14 -5.64 -1.12
C ALA A 77 -2.18 -4.57 -2.23
N SER A 78 -1.62 -3.40 -1.97
CA SER A 78 -1.47 -2.32 -2.96
C SER A 78 -0.68 -2.80 -4.17
N SER A 79 0.39 -3.57 -3.98
CA SER A 79 1.15 -4.15 -5.10
C SER A 79 0.38 -5.26 -5.82
N ARG A 80 -0.43 -6.04 -5.10
CA ARG A 80 -1.30 -7.09 -5.66
C ARG A 80 -2.37 -6.52 -6.60
N ILE A 81 -2.86 -5.30 -6.35
CA ILE A 81 -3.76 -4.58 -7.28
C ILE A 81 -3.08 -4.42 -8.64
N GLU A 82 -1.79 -4.09 -8.67
CA GLU A 82 -1.00 -3.92 -9.90
C GLU A 82 -0.53 -5.25 -10.53
N GLY A 83 -0.99 -6.40 -10.01
CA GLY A 83 -0.64 -7.72 -10.53
C GLY A 83 0.63 -8.34 -9.94
N LEU A 84 1.29 -7.66 -8.99
CA LEU A 84 2.42 -8.20 -8.26
C LEU A 84 1.92 -9.08 -7.10
N ALA A 85 1.61 -10.34 -7.39
CA ALA A 85 1.12 -11.30 -6.41
C ALA A 85 2.19 -12.35 -6.07
N MET A 86 2.50 -12.47 -4.78
CA MET A 86 3.31 -13.54 -4.20
C MET A 86 2.94 -13.74 -2.73
N SER A 87 3.43 -14.82 -2.12
CA SER A 87 3.14 -15.12 -0.71
C SER A 87 3.77 -14.08 0.22
N THR A 88 3.07 -13.78 1.32
CA THR A 88 3.55 -12.83 2.33
C THR A 88 4.93 -13.23 2.84
N ARG A 89 5.14 -14.53 3.09
CA ARG A 89 6.45 -15.08 3.44
C ARG A 89 7.59 -14.64 2.51
N ARG A 90 7.41 -14.77 1.18
CA ARG A 90 8.47 -14.42 0.20
C ARG A 90 8.83 -12.93 0.26
N ILE A 91 7.82 -12.10 0.51
CA ILE A 91 8.00 -10.64 0.61
C ILE A 91 8.78 -10.29 1.87
N TYR A 92 8.42 -10.88 3.02
CA TYR A 92 9.16 -10.66 4.27
C TYR A 92 10.58 -11.26 4.21
N GLU A 93 10.80 -12.36 3.49
CA GLU A 93 12.14 -12.90 3.24
C GLU A 93 12.98 -11.90 2.44
N ALA A 94 12.38 -11.26 1.43
CA ALA A 94 13.02 -10.20 0.66
C ALA A 94 13.29 -8.93 1.46
N HIS A 95 12.42 -8.58 2.41
CA HIS A 95 12.63 -7.45 3.31
C HIS A 95 13.75 -7.72 4.33
N HIS A 96 13.83 -8.95 4.85
CA HIS A 96 14.87 -9.37 5.79
C HIS A 96 16.27 -9.39 5.15
N ARG A 97 16.37 -9.77 3.86
CA ARG A 97 17.64 -9.85 3.13
C ARG A 97 17.53 -9.32 1.70
N PRO A 98 17.44 -7.99 1.52
CA PRO A 98 17.26 -7.38 0.21
C PRO A 98 18.41 -7.68 -0.76
N GLU A 99 19.63 -7.91 -0.25
CA GLU A 99 20.82 -8.22 -1.04
C GLU A 99 20.80 -9.61 -1.68
N ASP A 100 19.99 -10.53 -1.17
CA ASP A 100 19.92 -11.93 -1.62
C ASP A 100 18.79 -12.19 -2.62
N VAL A 101 17.92 -11.21 -2.86
CA VAL A 101 16.72 -11.38 -3.68
C VAL A 101 16.91 -10.86 -5.10
N GLU A 102 17.19 -11.76 -6.05
CA GLU A 102 17.21 -11.40 -7.48
C GLU A 102 15.80 -11.12 -8.05
N ASP A 103 14.74 -11.46 -7.30
CA ASP A 103 13.35 -11.23 -7.69
C ASP A 103 12.98 -9.74 -7.62
N HIS A 104 12.97 -9.10 -8.78
CA HIS A 104 12.58 -7.71 -8.94
C HIS A 104 11.17 -7.42 -8.40
N SER A 105 10.20 -8.32 -8.63
CA SER A 105 8.82 -8.13 -8.17
C SER A 105 8.74 -8.12 -6.64
N ALA A 106 9.49 -8.99 -5.95
CA ALA A 106 9.54 -8.99 -4.50
C ALA A 106 10.11 -7.67 -3.95
N ARG A 107 11.20 -7.18 -4.56
CA ARG A 107 11.80 -5.89 -4.20
C ARG A 107 10.87 -4.70 -4.45
N GLN A 108 10.08 -4.70 -5.53
CA GLN A 108 9.09 -3.65 -5.77
C GLN A 108 8.00 -3.62 -4.69
N ILE A 109 7.56 -4.80 -4.22
CA ILE A 109 6.56 -4.89 -3.13
C ILE A 109 7.15 -4.36 -1.82
N VAL A 110 8.40 -4.74 -1.52
CA VAL A 110 9.14 -4.22 -0.36
C VAL A 110 9.26 -2.69 -0.43
N GLY A 111 9.66 -2.13 -1.57
CA GLY A 111 9.73 -0.69 -1.76
C GLY A 111 8.39 0.01 -1.52
N ASN A 112 7.27 -0.61 -1.89
CA ASN A 112 5.94 -0.10 -1.59
C ASN A 112 5.61 -0.14 -0.08
N MET A 113 5.98 -1.21 0.63
CA MET A 113 5.83 -1.30 2.10
C MET A 113 6.62 -0.20 2.81
N ASP A 114 7.83 0.09 2.33
CA ASP A 114 8.69 1.13 2.90
C ASP A 114 8.09 2.53 2.66
N ILE A 115 7.50 2.80 1.49
CA ILE A 115 6.79 4.06 1.23
C ILE A 115 5.58 4.20 2.16
N MET A 116 4.76 3.16 2.31
CA MET A 116 3.60 3.22 3.21
C MET A 116 4.03 3.51 4.65
N THR A 117 5.19 2.99 5.06
CA THR A 117 5.76 3.31 6.37
C THR A 117 6.30 4.75 6.45
N ASP A 118 6.97 5.24 5.39
CA ASP A 118 7.51 6.60 5.31
C ASP A 118 6.41 7.67 5.38
N VAL A 119 5.31 7.50 4.63
CA VAL A 119 4.23 8.49 4.57
C VAL A 119 3.53 8.69 5.91
N LEU A 120 3.48 7.65 6.76
CA LEU A 120 2.90 7.74 8.10
C LEU A 120 3.83 8.43 9.11
N ARG A 121 5.15 8.40 8.89
CA ARG A 121 6.14 9.11 9.72
C ARG A 121 6.39 10.55 9.24
N ARG A 122 6.06 10.79 7.97
CA ARG A 122 6.13 11.99 7.12
C ARG A 122 5.68 13.40 7.55
N THR A 123 5.03 13.63 8.68
CA THR A 123 3.87 14.58 8.71
C THR A 123 4.11 16.06 8.45
N ASP A 124 5.33 16.58 8.67
CA ASP A 124 5.51 18.02 8.87
C ASP A 124 5.97 18.80 7.62
N THR A 125 6.12 18.12 6.48
CA THR A 125 6.62 18.72 5.25
C THR A 125 5.51 18.95 4.22
N ARG A 126 5.61 20.05 3.48
CA ARG A 126 4.78 20.29 2.29
C ARG A 126 5.08 19.19 1.27
N LEU A 127 4.05 18.65 0.62
CA LEU A 127 4.23 17.66 -0.44
C LEU A 127 4.79 18.33 -1.71
N THR A 128 5.84 17.73 -2.27
CA THR A 128 6.58 18.25 -3.44
C THR A 128 6.68 17.22 -4.57
N HIS A 129 7.11 17.65 -5.77
CA HIS A 129 7.45 16.73 -6.86
C HIS A 129 8.56 15.75 -6.46
N ASP A 130 9.55 16.22 -5.70
CA ASP A 130 10.65 15.37 -5.22
C ASP A 130 10.17 14.26 -4.29
N ASP A 131 9.11 14.48 -3.51
CA ASP A 131 8.48 13.42 -2.72
C ASP A 131 7.89 12.34 -3.63
N LEU A 132 7.15 12.73 -4.67
CA LEU A 132 6.57 11.79 -5.62
C LEU A 132 7.65 11.01 -6.37
N HIS A 133 8.72 11.69 -6.81
CA HIS A 133 9.84 11.07 -7.49
C HIS A 133 10.63 10.13 -6.58
N ARG A 134 10.81 10.48 -5.31
CA ARG A 134 11.42 9.60 -4.30
C ARG A 134 10.59 8.34 -4.09
N TRP A 135 9.27 8.46 -3.95
CA TRP A 135 8.38 7.32 -3.84
C TRP A 135 8.41 6.46 -5.11
N HIS A 136 8.41 7.08 -6.29
CA HIS A 136 8.56 6.35 -7.54
C HIS A 136 9.89 5.56 -7.60
N ARG A 137 11.02 6.15 -7.19
CA ARG A 137 12.30 5.42 -7.10
C ARG A 137 12.19 4.22 -6.17
N ALA A 138 11.66 4.41 -4.97
CA ALA A 138 11.54 3.31 -4.01
C ALA A 138 10.72 2.11 -4.56
N VAL A 139 9.67 2.36 -5.35
CA VAL A 139 8.86 1.29 -5.97
C VAL A 139 9.50 0.72 -7.24
N MET A 140 10.15 1.55 -8.05
CA MET A 140 10.53 1.17 -9.43
C MET A 140 12.02 0.91 -9.62
N GLU A 141 12.92 1.38 -8.74
CA GLU A 141 14.37 1.15 -8.82
C GLU A 141 14.77 -0.34 -8.95
N PRO A 142 14.04 -1.31 -8.34
CA PRO A 142 14.29 -2.71 -8.61
C PRO A 142 14.09 -3.12 -10.08
N GLU A 143 13.34 -2.36 -10.88
CA GLU A 143 13.09 -2.60 -12.31
C GLU A 143 14.18 -1.97 -13.19
N HIS A 144 15.12 -2.79 -13.66
CA HIS A 144 16.29 -2.31 -14.39
C HIS A 144 16.04 -2.08 -15.90
N ARG A 145 14.81 -2.26 -16.38
CA ARG A 145 14.49 -2.23 -17.83
C ARG A 145 14.50 -0.83 -18.40
N SER A 146 14.05 0.16 -17.62
CA SER A 146 13.91 1.55 -18.06
C SER A 146 14.43 2.53 -17.00
N PRO A 147 15.73 2.49 -16.66
CA PRO A 147 16.28 3.27 -15.53
C PRO A 147 16.08 4.79 -15.69
N HIS A 148 15.98 5.29 -16.93
CA HIS A 148 15.77 6.70 -17.23
C HIS A 148 14.35 7.20 -16.92
N THR A 149 13.38 6.31 -16.70
CA THR A 149 12.00 6.68 -16.32
C THR A 149 11.80 6.64 -14.80
N ILE A 150 12.81 6.21 -14.04
CA ILE A 150 12.71 6.01 -12.60
C ILE A 150 12.92 7.33 -11.85
N GLY A 151 11.86 7.80 -11.20
CA GLY A 151 11.88 9.04 -10.42
C GLY A 151 11.77 10.27 -11.29
N ALA A 152 11.07 10.15 -12.42
CA ALA A 152 10.76 11.22 -13.35
C ALA A 152 9.40 10.96 -13.99
N TYR A 153 8.68 12.01 -14.38
CA TYR A 153 7.45 11.86 -15.13
C TYR A 153 7.70 11.25 -16.52
N ARG A 154 6.69 10.55 -17.04
CA ARG A 154 6.79 9.92 -18.36
C ARG A 154 6.92 10.99 -19.44
N THR A 155 7.73 10.69 -20.44
CA THR A 155 7.90 11.49 -21.66
C THR A 155 7.19 10.86 -22.86
N VAL A 156 6.53 9.72 -22.65
CA VAL A 156 5.81 8.94 -23.66
C VAL A 156 4.33 8.82 -23.30
N GLN A 157 3.49 8.62 -24.31
CA GLN A 157 2.05 8.44 -24.11
C GLN A 157 1.77 7.07 -23.47
N ASN A 158 1.14 7.06 -22.30
CA ASN A 158 0.60 5.85 -21.67
C ASN A 158 -0.86 5.61 -22.09
N TRP A 159 -1.38 4.41 -21.85
CA TRP A 159 -2.79 4.05 -22.00
C TRP A 159 -3.16 2.87 -21.11
N ILE A 160 -4.46 2.74 -20.81
CA ILE A 160 -5.01 1.69 -19.94
C ILE A 160 -5.96 0.80 -20.75
N GLY A 161 -5.69 -0.50 -20.75
CA GLY A 161 -6.43 -1.50 -21.52
C GLY A 161 -6.17 -1.40 -23.03
N GLY A 162 -6.70 -2.36 -23.80
CA GLY A 162 -6.42 -2.46 -25.24
C GLY A 162 -5.14 -3.24 -25.52
N ARG A 163 -4.44 -2.87 -26.59
CA ARG A 163 -3.23 -3.59 -27.06
C ARG A 163 -1.97 -3.08 -26.35
N ALA A 164 -0.97 -3.95 -26.20
CA ALA A 164 0.31 -3.57 -25.58
C ALA A 164 1.19 -2.64 -26.45
N ASP A 165 0.91 -2.56 -27.74
CA ASP A 165 1.73 -1.86 -28.74
C ASP A 165 1.03 -0.63 -29.36
N SER A 166 -0.19 -0.33 -28.94
CA SER A 166 -0.97 0.81 -29.46
C SER A 166 -2.08 1.26 -28.50
N PRO A 167 -2.24 2.58 -28.30
CA PRO A 167 -3.37 3.17 -27.58
C PRO A 167 -4.69 3.12 -28.37
N ILE A 168 -4.68 2.75 -29.65
CA ILE A 168 -5.90 2.66 -30.47
C ILE A 168 -6.76 1.50 -29.94
N GLY A 169 -7.96 1.82 -29.49
CA GLY A 169 -8.86 0.88 -28.82
C GLY A 169 -8.56 0.65 -27.34
N ALA A 170 -7.68 1.46 -26.73
CA ALA A 170 -7.52 1.48 -25.28
C ALA A 170 -8.80 1.93 -24.58
N LYS A 171 -9.03 1.44 -23.36
CA LYS A 171 -10.21 1.83 -22.56
C LYS A 171 -10.09 3.27 -22.09
N PHE A 172 -8.87 3.73 -21.83
CA PHE A 172 -8.58 5.08 -21.39
C PHE A 172 -7.18 5.50 -21.84
N VAL A 173 -7.05 6.74 -22.30
CA VAL A 173 -5.76 7.34 -22.64
C VAL A 173 -5.59 8.61 -21.77
N PRO A 174 -4.64 8.62 -20.82
CA PRO A 174 -4.35 9.79 -19.98
C PRO A 174 -3.82 10.98 -20.80
N PRO A 175 -3.72 12.18 -20.21
CA PRO A 175 -3.27 13.38 -20.92
C PRO A 175 -1.87 13.22 -21.55
N PRO A 176 -1.56 14.01 -22.60
CA PRO A 176 -0.22 14.07 -23.20
C PRO A 176 0.89 14.37 -22.19
N PRO A 177 2.12 13.82 -22.38
CA PRO A 177 3.25 14.02 -21.47
C PRO A 177 3.63 15.47 -21.17
N ASP A 178 3.52 16.34 -22.17
CA ASP A 178 3.84 17.76 -22.10
C ASP A 178 2.94 18.55 -21.13
N LEU A 179 1.75 18.05 -20.84
CA LEU A 179 0.82 18.66 -19.88
C LEU A 179 1.06 18.20 -18.43
N ILE A 180 1.83 17.13 -18.21
CA ILE A 180 1.98 16.52 -16.87
C ILE A 180 2.55 17.50 -15.84
N PRO A 181 3.60 18.30 -16.11
CA PRO A 181 4.17 19.20 -15.11
C PRO A 181 3.13 20.16 -14.51
N ASP A 182 2.37 20.85 -15.36
CA ASP A 182 1.35 21.82 -14.94
C ASP A 182 0.17 21.15 -14.21
N LEU A 183 -0.26 19.98 -14.70
CA LEU A 183 -1.33 19.21 -14.06
C LEU A 183 -0.89 18.72 -12.66
N MET A 184 0.37 18.30 -12.51
CA MET A 184 0.91 17.86 -11.23
C MET A 184 1.17 19.03 -10.27
N ASP A 185 1.50 20.22 -10.78
CA ASP A 185 1.54 21.45 -9.97
C ASP A 185 0.17 21.78 -9.37
N ASP A 186 -0.90 21.62 -10.15
CA ASP A 186 -2.27 21.80 -9.66
C ASP A 186 -2.65 20.75 -8.60
N VAL A 187 -2.31 19.47 -8.82
CA VAL A 187 -2.50 18.40 -7.82
C VAL A 187 -1.75 18.69 -6.53
N LEU A 188 -0.48 19.06 -6.60
CA LEU A 188 0.34 19.33 -5.42
C LEU A 188 -0.13 20.58 -4.69
N ARG A 189 -0.54 21.64 -5.41
CA ARG A 189 -1.15 22.83 -4.80
C ARG A 189 -2.39 22.43 -4.02
N PHE A 190 -3.33 21.72 -4.65
CA PHE A 190 -4.58 21.28 -4.03
C PHE A 190 -4.35 20.31 -2.86
N ALA A 191 -3.40 19.38 -2.97
CA ALA A 191 -3.05 18.42 -1.90
C ALA A 191 -2.49 19.10 -0.64
N ASN A 192 -1.86 20.27 -0.80
CA ASN A 192 -1.30 21.05 0.31
C ASN A 192 -2.28 22.09 0.89
N GLU A 193 -3.47 22.26 0.30
CA GLU A 193 -4.51 23.13 0.86
C GLU A 193 -5.13 22.53 2.13
N ARG A 194 -5.80 23.37 2.94
CA ARG A 194 -6.42 22.96 4.20
C ARG A 194 -7.92 23.28 4.31
N THR A 195 -8.55 23.59 3.19
CA THR A 195 -9.94 24.11 3.12
C THR A 195 -11.01 23.02 3.12
N LEU A 196 -10.71 21.85 2.55
CA LEU A 196 -11.64 20.72 2.48
C LEU A 196 -11.43 19.70 3.59
N SER A 197 -12.45 18.87 3.84
CA SER A 197 -12.31 17.65 4.65
C SER A 197 -11.15 16.81 4.10
N PRO A 198 -10.26 16.28 4.98
CA PRO A 198 -9.10 15.51 4.54
C PRO A 198 -9.48 14.24 3.78
N ILE A 199 -10.64 13.64 4.09
CA ILE A 199 -11.15 12.45 3.39
C ILE A 199 -11.53 12.80 1.95
N ILE A 200 -12.30 13.89 1.76
CA ILE A 200 -12.69 14.39 0.44
C ILE A 200 -11.45 14.80 -0.36
N GLN A 201 -10.52 15.53 0.27
CA GLN A 201 -9.27 15.96 -0.36
C GLN A 201 -8.45 14.76 -0.85
N ALA A 202 -8.26 13.74 0.00
CA ALA A 202 -7.55 12.52 -0.36
C ALA A 202 -8.22 11.78 -1.52
N ALA A 203 -9.56 11.68 -1.51
CA ALA A 203 -10.32 11.09 -2.60
C ALA A 203 -10.07 11.82 -3.92
N ILE A 204 -10.21 13.15 -3.94
CA ILE A 204 -10.06 13.95 -5.16
C ILE A 204 -8.63 13.92 -5.68
N VAL A 205 -7.62 14.08 -4.81
CA VAL A 205 -6.22 13.99 -5.21
C VAL A 205 -5.90 12.62 -5.80
N HIS A 206 -6.39 11.54 -5.18
CA HIS A 206 -6.17 10.19 -5.69
C HIS A 206 -6.76 10.02 -7.10
N ALA A 207 -8.03 10.39 -7.30
CA ALA A 207 -8.67 10.24 -8.60
C ALA A 207 -8.02 11.11 -9.69
N GLN A 208 -7.61 12.34 -9.36
CA GLN A 208 -6.92 13.21 -10.30
C GLN A 208 -5.54 12.65 -10.65
N PHE A 209 -4.77 12.18 -9.67
CA PHE A 209 -3.45 11.56 -9.89
C PHE A 209 -3.55 10.31 -10.78
N GLU A 210 -4.50 9.41 -10.50
CA GLU A 210 -4.75 8.22 -11.33
C GLU A 210 -5.25 8.57 -12.74
N THR A 211 -5.87 9.73 -12.92
CA THR A 211 -6.35 10.21 -14.22
C THR A 211 -5.22 10.84 -15.05
N ILE A 212 -4.34 11.62 -14.42
CA ILE A 212 -3.12 12.17 -15.07
C ILE A 212 -2.15 11.04 -15.44
N HIS A 213 -2.03 10.05 -14.55
CA HIS A 213 -1.18 8.87 -14.73
C HIS A 213 0.26 9.27 -15.10
N PRO A 214 0.96 10.03 -14.22
CA PRO A 214 2.12 10.83 -14.59
C PRO A 214 3.42 10.02 -14.81
N TYR A 215 3.48 8.77 -14.35
CA TYR A 215 4.65 7.90 -14.50
C TYR A 215 4.43 6.81 -15.55
N THR A 216 5.51 6.19 -16.04
CA THR A 216 5.41 5.08 -17.00
C THR A 216 4.76 3.85 -16.38
N ASP A 217 5.02 3.60 -15.10
CA ASP A 217 4.41 2.56 -14.27
C ASP A 217 4.46 3.00 -12.79
N GLY A 218 3.86 2.24 -11.87
CA GLY A 218 3.87 2.54 -10.43
C GLY A 218 2.83 3.57 -9.99
N ASN A 219 2.03 4.10 -10.92
CA ASN A 219 1.01 5.13 -10.65
C ASN A 219 0.07 4.69 -9.52
N GLY A 220 -0.59 3.54 -9.63
CA GLY A 220 -1.53 3.06 -8.61
C GLY A 220 -0.94 3.03 -7.19
N ARG A 221 0.31 2.57 -7.05
CA ARG A 221 1.01 2.47 -5.76
C ARG A 221 1.31 3.85 -5.17
N ILE A 222 1.80 4.79 -5.99
CA ILE A 222 2.05 6.18 -5.58
C ILE A 222 0.74 6.90 -5.26
N GLY A 223 -0.30 6.68 -6.07
CA GLY A 223 -1.63 7.24 -5.85
C GLY A 223 -2.21 6.80 -4.50
N ARG A 224 -1.99 5.55 -4.09
CA ARG A 224 -2.42 5.06 -2.77
C ARG A 224 -1.55 5.58 -1.63
N ALA A 225 -0.24 5.72 -1.82
CA ALA A 225 0.62 6.40 -0.85
C ALA A 225 0.20 7.87 -0.63
N LEU A 226 -0.28 8.55 -1.69
CA LEU A 226 -0.79 9.91 -1.61
C LEU A 226 -2.04 10.05 -0.72
N ILE A 227 -2.92 9.04 -0.73
CA ILE A 227 -4.09 9.00 0.15
C ILE A 227 -3.62 9.12 1.61
N TYR A 228 -2.73 8.21 2.03
CA TYR A 228 -2.25 8.17 3.41
C TYR A 228 -1.45 9.41 3.77
N ARG A 229 -0.64 9.92 2.84
CA ARG A 229 0.07 11.18 3.04
C ARG A 229 -0.87 12.31 3.45
N ILE A 230 -1.97 12.50 2.72
CA ILE A 230 -2.94 13.57 2.98
C ILE A 230 -3.64 13.33 4.32
N LEU A 231 -4.15 12.12 4.53
CA LEU A 231 -4.89 11.77 5.75
C LEU A 231 -4.04 11.95 7.01
N THR A 232 -2.77 11.53 6.97
CA THR A 232 -1.86 11.67 8.11
C THR A 232 -1.41 13.11 8.34
N THR A 233 -1.06 13.86 7.27
CA THR A 233 -0.64 15.27 7.38
C THR A 233 -1.76 16.18 7.90
N ARG A 234 -3.01 15.79 7.67
CA ARG A 234 -4.21 16.49 8.15
C ARG A 234 -4.74 15.93 9.48
N GLY A 235 -4.10 14.91 10.06
CA GLY A 235 -4.43 14.33 11.36
C GLY A 235 -5.69 13.45 11.39
N ALA A 236 -6.24 13.08 10.22
CA ALA A 236 -7.35 12.15 10.11
C ALA A 236 -6.92 10.71 10.44
N ILE A 237 -5.65 10.40 10.17
CA ILE A 237 -4.96 9.16 10.57
C ILE A 237 -3.72 9.55 11.37
N ARG A 238 -3.37 8.79 12.40
CA ARG A 238 -2.19 9.02 13.24
C ARG A 238 -1.20 7.86 13.19
N THR A 239 -1.40 6.86 14.06
CA THR A 239 -0.45 5.77 14.29
C THR A 239 -0.70 4.57 13.40
N THR A 240 -1.94 4.38 12.96
CA THR A 240 -2.38 3.19 12.23
C THR A 240 -3.20 3.60 11.03
N ALA A 241 -2.70 3.28 9.84
CA ALA A 241 -3.43 3.50 8.60
C ALA A 241 -4.39 2.33 8.33
N PRO A 242 -5.71 2.59 8.19
CA PRO A 242 -6.62 1.54 7.75
C PRO A 242 -6.24 1.10 6.33
N PRO A 243 -5.94 -0.18 6.09
CA PRO A 243 -5.48 -0.63 4.79
C PRO A 243 -6.68 -0.72 3.83
N ILE A 244 -6.66 0.11 2.79
CA ILE A 244 -7.73 0.17 1.79
C ILE A 244 -7.51 -0.86 0.68
N SER A 245 -6.25 -1.22 0.43
CA SER A 245 -5.89 -2.11 -0.67
C SER A 245 -6.41 -3.54 -0.48
N PRO A 246 -6.44 -4.15 0.72
CA PRO A 246 -7.12 -5.43 0.93
C PRO A 246 -8.61 -5.40 0.54
N VAL A 247 -9.29 -4.28 0.81
CA VAL A 247 -10.70 -4.07 0.44
C VAL A 247 -10.85 -4.00 -1.08
N ILE A 248 -9.96 -3.29 -1.77
CA ILE A 248 -9.96 -3.15 -3.23
C ILE A 248 -9.57 -4.47 -3.92
N VAL A 249 -8.62 -5.22 -3.37
CA VAL A 249 -8.21 -6.53 -3.91
C VAL A 249 -9.37 -7.51 -3.94
N ARG A 250 -10.20 -7.50 -2.88
CA ARG A 250 -11.38 -8.37 -2.77
C ARG A 250 -12.40 -8.11 -3.88
N ASP A 251 -12.69 -6.84 -4.16
CA ASP A 251 -13.51 -6.45 -5.30
C ASP A 251 -13.02 -5.14 -5.91
N ARG A 252 -12.43 -5.25 -7.09
CA ARG A 252 -11.87 -4.12 -7.83
C ARG A 252 -12.94 -3.30 -8.56
N HIS A 253 -14.13 -3.86 -8.78
CA HIS A 253 -15.15 -3.22 -9.62
C HIS A 253 -15.59 -1.85 -9.08
N PRO A 254 -15.95 -1.68 -7.79
CA PRO A 254 -16.38 -0.39 -7.28
C PRO A 254 -15.28 0.67 -7.38
N TYR A 255 -14.03 0.28 -7.14
CA TYR A 255 -12.88 1.19 -7.23
C TYR A 255 -12.68 1.69 -8.68
N ILE A 256 -12.64 0.78 -9.65
CA ILE A 256 -12.46 1.13 -11.07
C ILE A 256 -13.67 1.91 -11.60
N ALA A 257 -14.88 1.50 -11.26
CA ALA A 257 -16.12 2.17 -11.65
C ALA A 257 -16.20 3.59 -11.04
N GLY A 258 -15.78 3.75 -9.79
CA GLY A 258 -15.73 5.06 -9.13
C GLY A 258 -14.72 6.00 -9.80
N LEU A 259 -13.52 5.53 -10.14
CA LEU A 259 -12.54 6.33 -10.90
C LEU A 259 -13.04 6.69 -12.30
N THR A 260 -13.83 5.80 -12.92
CA THR A 260 -14.48 6.08 -14.21
C THR A 260 -15.55 7.17 -14.05
N ALA A 261 -16.40 7.05 -13.02
CA ALA A 261 -17.41 8.06 -12.70
C ALA A 261 -16.79 9.43 -12.41
N TYR A 262 -15.62 9.48 -11.74
CA TYR A 262 -14.86 10.72 -11.58
C TYR A 262 -14.54 11.36 -12.93
N ARG A 263 -13.98 10.59 -13.89
CA ARG A 263 -13.65 11.08 -15.24
C ARG A 263 -14.87 11.48 -16.06
N ASP A 264 -16.02 10.87 -15.77
CA ASP A 264 -17.31 11.21 -16.39
C ASP A 264 -18.03 12.39 -15.70
N GLY A 265 -17.32 13.16 -14.88
CA GLY A 265 -17.84 14.38 -14.25
C GLY A 265 -18.73 14.14 -13.03
N GLN A 266 -18.59 12.98 -12.37
CA GLN A 266 -19.33 12.62 -11.16
C GLN A 266 -18.39 12.44 -9.95
N PRO A 267 -17.73 13.51 -9.48
CA PRO A 267 -16.79 13.43 -8.37
C PRO A 267 -17.45 12.97 -7.07
N SER A 268 -18.73 13.28 -6.84
CA SER A 268 -19.46 12.85 -5.64
C SER A 268 -19.64 11.33 -5.57
N THR A 269 -19.90 10.68 -6.72
CA THR A 269 -19.99 9.21 -6.83
C THR A 269 -18.66 8.54 -6.46
N TRP A 270 -17.54 9.12 -6.91
CA TRP A 270 -16.22 8.68 -6.51
C TRP A 270 -15.97 8.89 -5.01
N ILE A 271 -16.27 10.08 -4.47
CA ILE A 271 -16.12 10.38 -3.04
C ILE A 271 -16.90 9.38 -2.18
N ASP A 272 -18.16 9.11 -2.49
CA ASP A 272 -18.99 8.16 -1.73
C ASP A 272 -18.41 6.74 -1.82
N THR A 273 -17.82 6.37 -2.97
CA THR A 273 -17.13 5.08 -3.15
C THR A 273 -15.84 5.00 -2.33
N PHE A 274 -15.04 6.06 -2.35
CA PHE A 274 -13.84 6.19 -1.55
C PHE A 274 -14.13 6.09 -0.04
N VAL A 275 -15.19 6.77 0.43
CA VAL A 275 -15.66 6.69 1.82
C VAL A 275 -15.96 5.25 2.20
N ARG A 276 -16.71 4.49 1.37
CA ARG A 276 -16.99 3.07 1.63
C ARG A 276 -15.73 2.20 1.64
N ILE A 277 -14.77 2.46 0.76
CA ILE A 277 -13.50 1.73 0.72
C ILE A 277 -12.69 1.98 2.00
N LEU A 278 -12.59 3.24 2.43
CA LEU A 278 -11.86 3.61 3.64
C LEU A 278 -12.55 3.08 4.91
N ASP A 279 -13.88 3.12 4.97
CA ASP A 279 -14.68 2.50 6.04
C ASP A 279 -14.45 0.98 6.12
N GLY A 280 -14.42 0.31 4.96
CA GLY A 280 -14.05 -1.11 4.88
C GLY A 280 -12.64 -1.38 5.38
N GLY A 281 -11.69 -0.47 5.16
CA GLY A 281 -10.33 -0.55 5.68
C GLY A 281 -10.30 -0.44 7.20
N CYS A 282 -11.11 0.44 7.78
CA CYS A 282 -11.27 0.56 9.23
C CYS A 282 -11.84 -0.74 9.84
N ALA A 283 -12.88 -1.30 9.23
CA ALA A 283 -13.47 -2.57 9.67
C ALA A 283 -12.46 -3.74 9.59
N TYR A 284 -11.71 -3.84 8.47
CA TYR A 284 -10.66 -4.84 8.32
C TYR A 284 -9.56 -4.69 9.37
N SER A 285 -9.19 -3.45 9.73
CA SER A 285 -8.17 -3.19 10.75
C SER A 285 -8.55 -3.81 12.09
N LEU A 286 -9.81 -3.63 12.51
CA LEU A 286 -10.32 -4.17 13.77
C LEU A 286 -10.30 -5.71 13.78
N LEU A 287 -10.76 -6.34 12.69
CA LEU A 287 -10.74 -7.80 12.55
C LEU A 287 -9.32 -8.36 12.61
N LEU A 288 -8.39 -7.78 11.85
CA LEU A 288 -7.00 -8.23 11.84
C LEU A 288 -6.33 -7.97 13.20
N ALA A 289 -6.63 -6.86 13.88
CA ALA A 289 -6.09 -6.58 15.21
C ALA A 289 -6.56 -7.58 16.27
N ALA A 290 -7.83 -7.98 16.23
CA ALA A 290 -8.36 -9.03 17.10
C ALA A 290 -7.61 -10.35 16.86
N ALA A 291 -7.53 -10.80 15.61
CA ALA A 291 -6.86 -12.06 15.27
C ALA A 291 -5.35 -12.05 15.61
N LEU A 292 -4.66 -10.90 15.43
CA LEU A 292 -3.27 -10.74 15.85
C LEU A 292 -3.11 -10.76 17.38
N THR A 293 -4.10 -10.24 18.11
CA THR A 293 -4.11 -10.26 19.58
C THR A 293 -4.26 -11.70 20.09
N ASP A 294 -5.17 -12.47 19.51
CA ASP A 294 -5.35 -13.89 19.82
C ASP A 294 -4.09 -14.71 19.49
N LEU A 295 -3.48 -14.44 18.34
CA LEU A 295 -2.22 -15.08 17.95
C LEU A 295 -1.10 -14.76 18.97
N ALA A 296 -0.95 -13.48 19.35
CA ALA A 296 0.01 -13.06 20.36
C ALA A 296 -0.22 -13.74 21.71
N GLN A 297 -1.48 -13.87 22.12
CA GLN A 297 -1.86 -14.55 23.35
C GLN A 297 -1.51 -16.05 23.29
N SER A 298 -1.79 -16.71 22.17
CA SER A 298 -1.44 -18.13 21.97
C SER A 298 0.07 -18.37 22.06
N TRP A 299 0.90 -17.44 21.57
CA TRP A 299 2.36 -17.53 21.68
C TRP A 299 2.82 -17.36 23.12
N ARG A 300 2.22 -16.42 23.87
CA ARG A 300 2.55 -16.22 25.30
C ARG A 300 2.18 -17.42 26.14
N GLU A 301 1.05 -18.06 25.87
CA GLU A 301 0.62 -19.27 26.58
C GLU A 301 1.56 -20.45 26.32
N ARG A 302 1.95 -20.66 25.05
CA ARG A 302 2.95 -21.68 24.68
C ARG A 302 4.34 -21.43 25.27
N ALA A 303 4.66 -20.18 25.63
CA ALA A 303 5.91 -19.78 26.28
C ALA A 303 5.79 -19.54 27.79
N SER A 304 4.65 -19.85 28.41
CA SER A 304 4.33 -19.48 29.80
C SER A 304 5.22 -20.15 30.86
N ASP A 305 5.75 -21.34 30.54
CA ASP A 305 6.67 -22.10 31.39
C ASP A 305 8.11 -21.57 31.36
N ILE A 306 8.44 -20.72 30.38
CA ILE A 306 9.75 -20.11 30.27
C ILE A 306 9.89 -18.99 31.29
N LYS A 307 11.01 -18.97 32.02
CA LYS A 307 11.35 -17.89 32.97
C LYS A 307 11.12 -16.52 32.32
N ARG A 308 10.34 -15.66 32.96
CA ARG A 308 9.95 -14.34 32.44
C ARG A 308 11.11 -13.43 32.01
N SER A 309 12.29 -13.62 32.61
CA SER A 309 13.51 -12.88 32.27
C SER A 309 14.28 -13.44 31.06
N ALA A 310 13.81 -14.53 30.45
CA ALA A 310 14.46 -15.13 29.30
C ALA A 310 14.19 -14.28 28.04
N VAL A 311 15.19 -14.24 27.16
CA VAL A 311 15.12 -13.50 25.88
C VAL A 311 13.97 -13.99 24.99
N ASP A 312 13.50 -15.22 25.19
CA ASP A 312 12.36 -15.86 24.50
C ASP A 312 11.11 -14.96 24.51
N HIS A 313 10.75 -14.35 25.64
CA HIS A 313 9.58 -13.47 25.75
C HIS A 313 9.74 -12.18 24.95
N THR A 314 10.97 -11.66 24.90
CA THR A 314 11.30 -10.49 24.08
C THR A 314 11.25 -10.82 22.60
N ILE A 315 11.75 -12.00 22.21
CA ILE A 315 11.67 -12.49 20.83
C ILE A 315 10.21 -12.64 20.40
N VAL A 316 9.36 -13.30 21.21
CA VAL A 316 7.93 -13.48 20.93
C VAL A 316 7.24 -12.14 20.68
N THR A 317 7.52 -11.14 21.51
CA THR A 317 6.95 -9.79 21.35
C THR A 317 7.42 -9.12 20.07
N ALA A 318 8.67 -9.36 19.67
CA ALA A 318 9.27 -8.79 18.47
C ALA A 318 8.83 -9.47 17.17
N LEU A 319 8.13 -10.61 17.19
CA LEU A 319 7.74 -11.34 15.97
C LEU A 319 6.82 -10.53 15.04
N PHE A 320 6.03 -9.58 15.55
CA PHE A 320 5.23 -8.69 14.69
C PHE A 320 6.07 -7.62 13.99
N ASP A 321 7.20 -7.23 14.57
CA ASP A 321 8.14 -6.31 13.94
C ASP A 321 9.13 -7.05 13.03
N HIS A 322 9.53 -8.25 13.44
CA HIS A 322 10.53 -9.11 12.80
C HIS A 322 9.99 -10.56 12.67
N PRO A 323 9.09 -10.82 11.71
CA PRO A 323 8.48 -12.15 11.56
C PRO A 323 9.42 -13.19 10.94
N ILE A 324 10.58 -12.75 10.44
CA ILE A 324 11.69 -13.60 10.05
C ILE A 324 12.88 -13.19 10.89
N LEU A 325 13.51 -14.20 11.50
CA LEU A 325 14.66 -14.05 12.39
C LEU A 325 15.80 -14.95 11.92
N ASP A 326 17.01 -14.54 12.24
CA ASP A 326 18.15 -15.43 12.30
C ASP A 326 18.94 -15.19 13.59
N THR A 327 19.82 -16.13 13.93
CA THR A 327 20.57 -16.09 15.19
C THR A 327 21.38 -14.80 15.35
N ARG A 328 21.88 -14.23 14.25
CA ARG A 328 22.66 -12.99 14.30
C ARG A 328 21.75 -11.79 14.60
N LEU A 329 20.62 -11.67 13.89
CA LEU A 329 19.63 -10.62 14.16
C LEU A 329 19.21 -10.65 15.63
N VAL A 330 18.90 -11.83 16.17
CA VAL A 330 18.48 -11.99 17.57
C VAL A 330 19.60 -11.60 18.55
N ALA A 331 20.83 -12.05 18.30
CA ALA A 331 21.97 -11.70 19.14
C ALA A 331 22.23 -10.19 19.17
N ASP A 332 22.24 -9.56 17.99
CA ASP A 332 22.52 -8.13 17.81
C ASP A 332 21.37 -7.28 18.39
N GLN A 333 20.11 -7.59 18.04
CA GLN A 333 18.93 -6.82 18.43
C GLN A 333 18.65 -6.86 19.94
N PHE A 334 18.87 -8.01 20.59
CA PHE A 334 18.57 -8.19 22.01
C PHE A 334 19.81 -8.17 22.90
N ALA A 335 20.98 -7.83 22.34
CA ALA A 335 22.25 -7.75 23.05
C ALA A 335 22.57 -9.00 23.89
N VAL A 336 22.36 -10.19 23.30
CA VAL A 336 22.65 -11.49 23.92
C VAL A 336 23.74 -12.23 23.17
N SER A 337 24.36 -13.22 23.81
CA SER A 337 25.33 -14.08 23.12
C SER A 337 24.67 -14.88 21.99
N THR A 338 25.43 -15.20 20.95
CA THR A 338 24.96 -16.05 19.84
C THR A 338 24.45 -17.41 20.32
N VAL A 339 25.05 -17.95 21.38
CA VAL A 339 24.60 -19.21 22.02
C VAL A 339 23.23 -19.02 22.65
N ALA A 340 23.04 -17.97 23.47
CA ALA A 340 21.75 -17.69 24.10
C ALA A 340 20.65 -17.41 23.05
N ALA A 341 20.99 -16.70 21.97
CA ALA A 341 20.08 -16.46 20.84
C ALA A 341 19.65 -17.77 20.16
N ARG A 342 20.61 -18.66 19.86
CA ARG A 342 20.32 -19.96 19.24
C ARG A 342 19.45 -20.82 20.14
N ASP A 343 19.80 -20.95 21.42
CA ASP A 343 19.07 -21.80 22.36
C ASP A 343 17.63 -21.28 22.57
N ALA A 344 17.42 -19.96 22.54
CA ALA A 344 16.08 -19.37 22.57
C ALA A 344 15.27 -19.69 21.30
N LEU A 345 15.88 -19.54 20.12
CA LEU A 345 15.23 -19.89 18.85
C LEU A 345 14.85 -21.38 18.81
N GLU A 346 15.71 -22.28 19.29
CA GLU A 346 15.42 -23.72 19.41
C GLU A 346 14.23 -24.00 20.35
N ARG A 347 14.20 -23.38 21.53
CA ARG A 347 13.07 -23.52 22.48
C ARG A 347 11.75 -23.01 21.92
N LEU A 348 11.77 -21.89 21.20
CA LEU A 348 10.58 -21.34 20.53
C LEU A 348 10.13 -22.23 19.36
N THR A 349 11.08 -22.83 18.64
CA THR A 349 10.80 -23.80 17.56
C THR A 349 10.13 -25.06 18.11
N GLN A 350 10.62 -25.60 19.22
CA GLN A 350 10.02 -26.78 19.89
C GLN A 350 8.58 -26.53 20.35
N ARG A 351 8.23 -25.28 20.65
CA ARG A 351 6.88 -24.84 21.03
C ARG A 351 5.99 -24.51 19.82
N GLY A 352 6.52 -24.61 18.60
CA GLY A 352 5.80 -24.28 17.37
C GLY A 352 5.47 -22.80 17.20
N ILE A 353 6.10 -21.91 17.96
CA ILE A 353 5.91 -20.45 17.86
C ILE A 353 6.59 -19.90 16.60
N ILE A 354 7.75 -20.48 16.26
CA ILE A 354 8.49 -20.21 15.03
C ILE A 354 8.85 -21.52 14.35
N VAL A 355 9.06 -21.48 13.04
CA VAL A 355 9.43 -22.64 12.24
C VAL A 355 10.80 -22.42 11.65
N GLU A 356 11.70 -23.38 11.85
CA GLU A 356 13.02 -23.39 11.21
C GLU A 356 12.88 -23.76 9.72
N ARG A 357 13.48 -22.95 8.85
CA ARG A 357 13.45 -23.15 7.40
C ARG A 357 14.85 -23.08 6.82
N PRO A 358 15.19 -23.98 5.87
CA PRO A 358 16.43 -23.85 5.13
C PRO A 358 16.35 -22.61 4.23
N LEU A 359 17.43 -21.85 4.18
CA LEU A 359 17.57 -20.79 3.18
C LEU A 359 17.97 -21.40 1.84
N ARG A 360 17.48 -20.81 0.73
CA ARG A 360 18.06 -21.08 -0.59
C ARG A 360 19.56 -20.79 -0.54
N LYS A 361 20.40 -21.72 -1.07
CA LYS A 361 21.87 -21.67 -0.96
C LYS A 361 22.43 -20.26 -1.19
N GLY A 362 22.88 -19.60 -0.13
CA GLY A 362 23.62 -18.34 -0.18
C GLY A 362 25.14 -18.55 -0.15
N ARG A 363 25.90 -17.55 -0.63
CA ARG A 363 27.37 -17.50 -0.63
C ARG A 363 27.98 -17.82 0.76
N ARG A 364 29.24 -18.31 0.75
CA ARG A 364 30.05 -18.66 1.94
C ARG A 364 29.98 -17.58 3.02
N GLY A 365 29.71 -17.96 4.28
CA GLY A 365 29.72 -17.07 5.45
C GLY A 365 28.36 -16.55 5.91
N ARG A 366 27.24 -16.94 5.25
CA ARG A 366 25.88 -16.55 5.64
C ARG A 366 25.15 -17.64 6.43
N PRO A 367 24.18 -17.28 7.30
CA PRO A 367 23.37 -18.26 8.01
C PRO A 367 22.68 -19.18 7.02
N SER A 368 22.72 -20.49 7.27
CA SER A 368 22.12 -21.51 6.38
C SER A 368 20.61 -21.70 6.60
N ARG A 369 20.05 -21.04 7.61
CA ARG A 369 18.68 -21.23 8.08
C ARG A 369 18.12 -19.91 8.60
N VAL A 370 16.79 -19.78 8.55
CA VAL A 370 16.01 -18.71 9.19
C VAL A 370 14.90 -19.33 10.01
N PHE A 371 14.37 -18.56 10.95
CA PHE A 371 13.22 -18.91 11.75
C PHE A 371 12.10 -17.94 11.40
N GLU A 372 10.91 -18.46 11.12
CA GLU A 372 9.78 -17.64 10.69
C GLU A 372 8.55 -17.86 11.58
N ALA A 373 7.79 -16.80 11.80
CA ALA A 373 6.47 -16.88 12.42
C ALA A 373 5.42 -17.34 11.38
N SER A 374 5.42 -18.63 11.02
CA SER A 374 4.53 -19.15 9.96
C SER A 374 3.05 -18.84 10.20
N GLU A 375 2.57 -18.95 11.44
CA GLU A 375 1.17 -18.67 11.79
C GLU A 375 0.77 -17.21 11.52
N LEU A 376 1.71 -16.26 11.61
CA LEU A 376 1.46 -14.86 11.26
C LEU A 376 1.35 -14.69 9.73
N PHE A 377 2.14 -15.40 8.95
CA PHE A 377 2.02 -15.35 7.49
C PHE A 377 0.72 -15.97 7.00
N ASP A 378 0.33 -17.11 7.58
CA ASP A 378 -0.95 -17.74 7.27
C ASP A 378 -2.09 -16.76 7.55
N LEU A 379 -2.06 -16.09 8.71
CA LEU A 379 -3.04 -15.07 9.07
C LEU A 379 -3.05 -13.85 8.11
N LEU A 380 -1.90 -13.41 7.61
CA LEU A 380 -1.80 -12.27 6.69
C LEU A 380 -2.17 -12.62 5.24
N ASP A 381 -2.05 -13.90 4.87
CA ASP A 381 -2.47 -14.40 3.57
C ASP A 381 -3.97 -14.78 3.54
N GLU A 382 -4.64 -14.85 4.70
CA GLU A 382 -6.09 -15.06 4.80
C GLU A 382 -6.91 -13.90 4.22
N ASP A 383 -8.06 -14.25 3.62
CA ASP A 383 -8.99 -13.26 3.14
C ASP A 383 -9.83 -12.65 4.29
N PRO A 384 -10.38 -11.43 4.11
CA PRO A 384 -11.18 -10.76 5.14
C PRO A 384 -12.41 -11.52 5.66
N GLN A 385 -13.05 -12.39 4.86
CA GLN A 385 -14.23 -13.15 5.30
C GLN A 385 -13.82 -14.28 6.25
N THR A 386 -12.70 -14.93 5.96
CA THR A 386 -12.12 -15.93 6.85
C THR A 386 -11.73 -15.31 8.19
N LEU A 387 -11.12 -14.12 8.19
CA LEU A 387 -10.83 -13.36 9.42
C LEU A 387 -12.11 -12.96 10.19
N ALA A 388 -13.16 -12.54 9.49
CA ALA A 388 -14.45 -12.22 10.10
C ALA A 388 -15.09 -13.47 10.76
N ALA A 389 -15.06 -14.62 10.08
CA ALA A 389 -15.60 -15.87 10.59
C ALA A 389 -14.85 -16.36 11.86
N ARG A 390 -13.53 -16.16 11.94
CA ARG A 390 -12.74 -16.46 13.15
C ARG A 390 -13.20 -15.63 14.34
N THR A 391 -13.37 -14.32 14.14
CA THR A 391 -13.74 -13.39 15.23
C THR A 391 -15.12 -13.72 15.81
N GLN A 392 -16.06 -14.15 14.96
CA GLN A 392 -17.41 -14.56 15.37
C GLN A 392 -17.48 -15.90 16.12
N GLN A 393 -16.44 -16.74 16.07
CA GLN A 393 -16.38 -17.99 16.84
C GLN A 393 -15.93 -17.79 18.29
N HIS A 394 -15.46 -16.59 18.64
CA HIS A 394 -14.95 -16.23 19.96
C HIS A 394 -15.88 -15.28 20.75
N GLU A 395 -17.00 -14.86 20.15
CA GLU A 395 -18.14 -14.19 20.81
C GLU A 395 -19.22 -15.22 21.18
#